data_AF-A0A2V6TVH7-F1
#
_entry.id   AF-A0A2V6TVH7-F1
#
_cell.length_a   1.000
_cell.length_b   1.000
_cell.length_c   1.000
_cell.angle_alpha   90.00
_cell.angle_beta   90.00
_cell.angle_gamma   90.00
#
_symmetry.space_group_name_H-M   'P 1'
#
loop_
_entity.id
_entity.type
_entity.pdbx_description
1 polymer ?
#
loop_
_entity_poly.entity_id
_entity_poly.type
_entity_poly.pdbx_seq_one_letter_code
_entity_poly.pdbx_strand_id
1 'polypeptide(L)'
;MAQRVVYPAHIEPLVQFVEETPPDRIVAATHDKLAAGTSVKEMLLASGLAVVRSSDLPPGHHGGPLHPLAGLHAVRHIAARLPGEYAMLPVIQNVAVANKHIHSPAMGPFILADAKPVSEKDDVEATLQSFRYAVSRGVYNACDHYFLYLLERLSPMQVLEELLQVAIPKNQLDDHYFLFPVFTWRALEYFGWEYARFIGRAPVRYITRPTDPTSLEEIDRLIDKHGLLERELRAKTGDDETAAITALADEIGRCSKFTEVPEMLAQALGDGVSLEGAGEGLSVGGSTLFLRSQTGNPMDVHINTGANTRRYLLRQPELSVRTKLRALLMWHTGPEVRMAQRMLAPDIQPEPERVAALPFHTQDELLGEIEQLIGRLPVGERLPAANLASWRSTDEVKQAAALAQQYADRAYAPEALITLLGKIACRDNFTEMHALKHHQATYEEFHATRPSLRWRHLVAAVQAAAISHGRIQDIYEHAAEVMHF
;
A
#
# COMPACT_ATOMS: atom_id res chain seq x y z
N MET A 1 -21.60 15.00 -27.39
CA MET A 1 -20.62 15.06 -26.29
C MET A 1 -20.85 13.85 -25.40
N ALA A 2 -19.78 13.20 -24.92
CA ALA A 2 -19.94 12.14 -23.92
C ALA A 2 -20.54 12.73 -22.64
N GLN A 3 -21.51 12.04 -22.03
CA GLN A 3 -22.10 12.47 -20.77
C GLN A 3 -21.11 12.16 -19.63
N ARG A 4 -21.06 13.03 -18.62
CA ARG A 4 -20.30 12.74 -17.40
C ARG A 4 -20.96 11.58 -16.64
N VAL A 5 -20.16 10.78 -15.93
CA VAL A 5 -20.71 9.82 -14.98
C VAL A 5 -21.50 10.54 -13.89
N VAL A 6 -22.68 10.03 -13.54
CA VAL A 6 -23.52 10.53 -12.44
C VAL A 6 -23.55 9.46 -11.36
N TYR A 7 -23.25 9.85 -10.12
CA TYR A 7 -23.26 8.92 -8.99
C TYR A 7 -24.64 8.88 -8.31
N PRO A 8 -24.90 7.89 -7.44
CA PRO A 8 -26.16 7.81 -6.71
C PRO A 8 -26.47 9.11 -5.95
N ALA A 9 -27.75 9.51 -5.96
CA ALA A 9 -28.19 10.81 -5.42
C ALA A 9 -27.82 11.03 -3.93
N HIS A 10 -27.69 9.95 -3.15
CA HIS A 10 -27.33 10.06 -1.73
C HIS A 10 -25.86 10.49 -1.50
N ILE A 11 -24.95 10.18 -2.43
CA ILE A 11 -23.51 10.48 -2.27
C ILE A 11 -23.06 11.66 -3.14
N GLU A 12 -23.75 11.92 -4.26
CA GLU A 12 -23.41 12.96 -5.23
C GLU A 12 -23.12 14.34 -4.59
N PRO A 13 -23.91 14.86 -3.62
CA PRO A 13 -23.60 16.16 -2.99
C PRO A 13 -22.26 16.17 -2.25
N LEU A 14 -21.86 15.04 -1.66
CA LEU A 14 -20.58 14.93 -0.96
C LEU A 14 -19.41 14.75 -1.95
N VAL A 15 -19.65 14.11 -3.09
CA VAL A 15 -18.68 14.06 -4.18
C VAL A 15 -18.40 15.47 -4.70
N GLN A 16 -19.45 16.23 -5.00
CA GLN A 16 -19.33 17.62 -5.46
C GLN A 16 -18.65 18.50 -4.42
N PHE A 17 -18.92 18.28 -3.13
CA PHE A 17 -18.20 18.95 -2.07
C PHE A 17 -16.68 18.79 -2.19
N VAL A 18 -16.17 17.58 -2.45
CA VAL A 18 -14.73 17.35 -2.63
C VAL A 18 -14.21 17.99 -3.92
N GLU A 19 -15.00 18.01 -4.99
CA GLU A 19 -14.61 18.56 -6.29
C GLU A 19 -14.62 20.08 -6.35
N GLU A 20 -15.58 20.72 -5.70
CA GLU A 20 -15.89 22.15 -5.86
C GLU A 20 -15.29 23.00 -4.73
N THR A 21 -14.95 22.40 -3.58
CA THR A 21 -14.32 23.13 -2.47
C THR A 21 -12.87 23.50 -2.81
N PRO A 22 -12.49 24.79 -2.74
CA PRO A 22 -11.11 25.22 -3.00
C PRO A 22 -10.06 24.53 -2.10
N PRO A 23 -8.82 24.29 -2.58
CA PRO A 23 -7.80 23.56 -1.82
C PRO A 23 -7.41 24.20 -0.49
N ASP A 24 -7.44 25.52 -0.41
CA ASP A 24 -7.17 26.28 0.82
C ASP A 24 -8.28 26.14 1.86
N ARG A 25 -9.46 25.64 1.47
CA ARG A 25 -10.63 25.47 2.35
C ARG A 25 -10.98 24.02 2.68
N ILE A 26 -10.44 23.06 1.93
CA ILE A 26 -10.90 21.66 2.02
C ILE A 26 -10.68 21.05 3.40
N VAL A 27 -9.60 21.40 4.09
CA VAL A 27 -9.26 20.86 5.42
C VAL A 27 -10.34 21.25 6.44
N ALA A 28 -10.57 22.56 6.63
CA ALA A 28 -11.58 23.06 7.55
C ALA A 28 -12.99 22.57 7.19
N ALA A 29 -13.34 22.60 5.90
CA ALA A 29 -14.66 22.18 5.47
C ALA A 29 -14.89 20.66 5.63
N THR A 30 -13.85 19.84 5.50
CA THR A 30 -13.93 18.40 5.76
C THR A 30 -14.11 18.12 7.24
N HIS A 31 -13.36 18.83 8.09
CA HIS A 31 -13.56 18.79 9.54
C HIS A 31 -15.01 19.11 9.90
N ASP A 32 -15.57 20.22 9.40
CA ASP A 32 -16.94 20.64 9.72
C ASP A 32 -17.98 19.57 9.31
N LYS A 33 -17.78 18.91 8.17
CA LYS A 33 -18.65 17.80 7.73
C LYS A 33 -18.59 16.60 8.68
N LEU A 34 -17.39 16.22 9.12
CA LEU A 34 -17.18 15.10 10.05
C LEU A 34 -17.75 15.44 11.44
N ALA A 35 -17.50 16.65 11.94
CA ALA A 35 -18.04 17.16 13.20
C ALA A 35 -19.57 17.26 13.18
N ALA A 36 -20.16 17.60 12.03
CA ALA A 36 -21.61 17.61 11.83
C ALA A 36 -22.23 16.19 11.67
N GLY A 37 -21.43 15.12 11.77
CA GLY A 37 -21.91 13.75 11.78
C GLY A 37 -21.87 13.01 10.45
N THR A 38 -21.24 13.56 9.40
CA THR A 38 -20.96 12.79 8.17
C THR A 38 -20.07 11.61 8.52
N SER A 39 -20.46 10.39 8.13
CA SER A 39 -19.67 9.22 8.52
C SER A 39 -18.32 9.16 7.80
N VAL A 40 -17.32 8.55 8.45
CA VAL A 40 -16.02 8.23 7.83
C VAL A 40 -16.22 7.46 6.52
N LYS A 41 -17.17 6.52 6.49
CA LYS A 41 -17.47 5.74 5.28
C LYS A 41 -17.93 6.62 4.13
N GLU A 42 -18.88 7.51 4.36
CA GLU A 42 -19.43 8.40 3.31
C GLU A 42 -18.37 9.39 2.82
N MET A 43 -17.60 9.99 3.73
CA MET A 43 -16.55 10.95 3.34
C MET A 43 -15.47 10.31 2.47
N LEU A 44 -15.00 9.11 2.84
CA LEU A 44 -14.00 8.36 2.07
C LEU A 44 -14.55 7.82 0.74
N LEU A 45 -15.81 7.40 0.71
CA LEU A 45 -16.46 7.02 -0.54
C LEU A 45 -16.55 8.24 -1.48
N ALA A 46 -16.95 9.40 -0.96
CA ALA A 46 -17.06 10.62 -1.72
C ALA A 46 -15.70 11.09 -2.28
N SER A 47 -14.63 11.05 -1.48
CA SER A 47 -13.28 11.40 -1.96
C SER A 47 -12.81 10.47 -3.08
N GLY A 48 -13.06 9.16 -2.94
CA GLY A 48 -12.73 8.17 -3.95
C GLY A 48 -13.51 8.37 -5.26
N LEU A 49 -14.82 8.62 -5.18
CA LEU A 49 -15.65 8.91 -6.35
C LEU A 49 -15.27 10.23 -7.04
N ALA A 50 -14.96 11.26 -6.24
CA ALA A 50 -14.56 12.58 -6.74
C ALA A 50 -13.26 12.51 -7.54
N VAL A 51 -12.22 11.88 -6.98
CA VAL A 51 -10.92 11.79 -7.67
C VAL A 51 -11.00 10.94 -8.93
N VAL A 52 -11.84 9.89 -8.93
CA VAL A 52 -12.11 9.05 -10.11
C VAL A 52 -12.83 9.82 -11.20
N ARG A 53 -13.78 10.70 -10.84
CA ARG A 53 -14.53 11.49 -11.80
C ARG A 53 -13.69 12.63 -12.38
N SER A 54 -12.88 13.27 -11.54
CA SER A 54 -12.41 14.63 -11.80
C SER A 54 -10.89 14.78 -11.94
N SER A 55 -10.14 13.68 -11.91
CA SER A 55 -8.71 13.67 -12.24
C SER A 55 -8.34 12.53 -13.19
N ASP A 56 -7.38 12.78 -14.06
CA ASP A 56 -6.77 11.79 -14.93
C ASP A 56 -5.41 11.35 -14.38
N LEU A 57 -4.88 10.29 -14.98
CA LEU A 57 -3.58 9.74 -14.70
C LEU A 57 -2.49 10.56 -15.44
N PRO A 58 -1.62 11.31 -14.74
CA PRO A 58 -0.68 12.27 -15.37
C PRO A 58 0.37 11.58 -16.27
N PRO A 59 1.06 12.29 -17.19
CA PRO A 59 2.21 11.75 -17.92
C PRO A 59 3.38 11.49 -16.95
N GLY A 60 3.34 10.36 -16.27
CA GLY A 60 4.14 10.06 -15.08
C GLY A 60 3.52 8.92 -14.29
N HIS A 61 4.22 8.45 -13.26
CA HIS A 61 3.89 7.18 -12.60
C HIS A 61 3.04 7.36 -11.32
N HIS A 62 3.14 8.51 -10.64
CA HIS A 62 2.37 8.87 -9.45
C HIS A 62 1.37 10.01 -9.72
N GLY A 63 0.13 9.87 -9.25
CA GLY A 63 -0.88 10.92 -9.28
C GLY A 63 -2.30 10.46 -9.68
N GLY A 64 -3.22 11.41 -9.74
CA GLY A 64 -4.61 11.23 -10.13
C GLY A 64 -5.36 10.39 -9.09
N PRO A 65 -6.23 9.45 -9.50
CA PRO A 65 -6.97 8.61 -8.55
C PRO A 65 -6.09 7.63 -7.76
N LEU A 66 -4.83 7.38 -8.17
CA LEU A 66 -4.02 6.29 -7.62
C LEU A 66 -3.81 6.38 -6.11
N HIS A 67 -3.16 7.44 -5.61
CA HIS A 67 -2.80 7.54 -4.20
C HIS A 67 -4.01 7.68 -3.27
N PRO A 68 -5.00 8.57 -3.56
CA PRO A 68 -6.18 8.69 -2.73
C PRO A 68 -6.97 7.39 -2.62
N LEU A 69 -7.12 6.63 -3.72
CA LEU A 69 -7.83 5.35 -3.70
C LEU A 69 -7.03 4.24 -3.01
N ALA A 70 -5.73 4.13 -3.31
CA ALA A 70 -4.89 3.10 -2.70
C ALA A 70 -4.76 3.29 -1.18
N GLY A 71 -4.92 4.52 -0.69
CA GLY A 71 -4.91 4.85 0.73
C GLY A 71 -6.21 4.50 1.49
N LEU A 72 -7.35 4.33 0.83
CA LEU A 72 -8.67 4.24 1.50
C LEU A 72 -8.75 3.11 2.53
N HIS A 73 -8.18 1.94 2.21
CA HIS A 73 -8.15 0.82 3.15
C HIS A 73 -7.33 1.14 4.41
N ALA A 74 -6.18 1.81 4.28
CA ALA A 74 -5.40 2.23 5.42
C ALA A 74 -6.12 3.29 6.24
N VAL A 75 -6.66 4.31 5.57
CA VAL A 75 -7.35 5.43 6.19
C VAL A 75 -8.53 4.98 7.05
N ARG A 76 -9.39 4.09 6.55
CA ARG A 76 -10.54 3.60 7.35
C ARG A 76 -10.11 2.90 8.64
N HIS A 77 -9.03 2.13 8.60
CA HIS A 77 -8.58 1.32 9.72
C HIS A 77 -7.85 2.18 10.74
N ILE A 78 -7.06 3.14 10.28
CA ILE A 78 -6.41 4.11 11.15
C ILE A 78 -7.46 4.99 11.84
N ALA A 79 -8.44 5.49 11.09
CA ALA A 79 -9.56 6.26 11.65
C ALA A 79 -10.32 5.49 12.74
N ALA A 80 -10.56 4.19 12.54
CA ALA A 80 -11.24 3.34 13.52
C ALA A 80 -10.39 3.04 14.77
N ARG A 81 -9.06 3.15 14.69
CA ARG A 81 -8.13 2.87 15.80
C ARG A 81 -7.72 4.11 16.59
N LEU A 82 -7.65 5.27 15.96
CA LEU A 82 -7.20 6.49 16.63
C LEU A 82 -8.25 7.03 17.60
N PRO A 83 -7.84 7.51 18.78
CA PRO A 83 -8.77 7.95 19.81
C PRO A 83 -9.32 9.36 19.55
N GLY A 84 -10.58 9.59 19.94
CA GLY A 84 -11.19 10.92 19.95
C GLY A 84 -11.14 11.60 18.59
N GLU A 85 -10.80 12.89 18.58
CA GLU A 85 -10.78 13.71 17.37
C GLU A 85 -9.66 13.31 16.39
N TYR A 86 -8.60 12.62 16.85
CA TYR A 86 -7.55 12.09 15.95
C TYR A 86 -8.11 11.11 14.91
N ALA A 87 -9.27 10.49 15.15
CA ALA A 87 -9.95 9.64 14.17
C ALA A 87 -10.31 10.37 12.86
N MET A 88 -10.47 11.70 12.90
CA MET A 88 -10.80 12.52 11.73
C MET A 88 -9.59 12.81 10.86
N LEU A 89 -8.39 12.92 11.43
CA LEU A 89 -7.17 13.31 10.71
C LEU A 89 -6.83 12.44 9.49
N PRO A 90 -6.82 11.09 9.55
CA PRO A 90 -6.52 10.29 8.37
C PRO A 90 -7.56 10.50 7.25
N VAL A 91 -8.81 10.82 7.60
CA VAL A 91 -9.87 11.15 6.63
C VAL A 91 -9.63 12.51 6.00
N ILE A 92 -9.33 13.54 6.80
CA ILE A 92 -8.98 14.89 6.34
C ILE A 92 -7.79 14.82 5.37
N GLN A 93 -6.74 14.08 5.73
CA GLN A 93 -5.57 13.86 4.89
C GLN A 93 -5.95 13.26 3.52
N ASN A 94 -6.78 12.21 3.50
CA ASN A 94 -7.20 11.57 2.26
C ASN A 94 -8.03 12.51 1.37
N VAL A 95 -9.01 13.20 1.95
CA VAL A 95 -9.88 14.14 1.22
C VAL A 95 -9.07 15.29 0.64
N ALA A 96 -8.12 15.84 1.42
CA ALA A 96 -7.27 16.92 0.96
C ALA A 96 -6.32 16.49 -0.17
N VAL A 97 -5.76 15.27 -0.15
CA VAL A 97 -4.96 14.74 -1.27
C VAL A 97 -5.82 14.46 -2.52
N ALA A 98 -7.04 13.93 -2.34
CA ALA A 98 -7.99 13.79 -3.46
C ALA A 98 -8.30 15.15 -4.12
N ASN A 99 -8.61 16.15 -3.30
CA ASN A 99 -8.89 17.52 -3.76
C ASN A 99 -7.67 18.17 -4.44
N LYS A 100 -6.45 18.04 -3.86
CA LYS A 100 -5.19 18.45 -4.47
C LYS A 100 -5.04 17.86 -5.89
N HIS A 101 -5.39 16.58 -6.07
CA HIS A 101 -5.24 15.92 -7.38
C HIS A 101 -6.27 16.43 -8.39
N ILE A 102 -7.52 16.66 -7.96
CA ILE A 102 -8.59 17.21 -8.80
C ILE A 102 -8.25 18.64 -9.29
N HIS A 103 -7.62 19.46 -8.44
CA HIS A 103 -7.28 20.85 -8.77
C HIS A 103 -5.85 21.04 -9.31
N SER A 104 -5.08 19.97 -9.48
CA SER A 104 -3.73 20.06 -10.05
C SER A 104 -3.80 20.20 -11.57
N PRO A 105 -3.07 21.15 -12.19
CA PRO A 105 -3.02 21.29 -13.65
C PRO A 105 -2.39 20.08 -14.37
N ALA A 106 -1.70 19.19 -13.64
CA ALA A 106 -1.12 17.98 -14.22
C ALA A 106 -2.13 16.82 -14.36
N MET A 107 -3.27 16.90 -13.66
CA MET A 107 -4.19 15.78 -13.46
C MET A 107 -5.65 16.19 -13.69
N GLY A 108 -6.01 17.43 -13.41
CA GLY A 108 -7.31 18.04 -13.71
C GLY A 108 -7.18 19.34 -14.52
N PRO A 109 -8.28 19.86 -15.08
CA PRO A 109 -9.63 19.29 -15.03
C PRO A 109 -9.75 18.06 -15.95
N PHE A 110 -10.34 16.99 -15.43
CA PHE A 110 -10.71 15.80 -16.18
C PHE A 110 -12.18 15.47 -15.89
N ILE A 111 -12.84 14.74 -16.79
CA ILE A 111 -14.19 14.21 -16.56
C ILE A 111 -14.24 12.77 -17.03
N LEU A 112 -14.53 11.85 -16.10
CA LEU A 112 -14.82 10.46 -16.43
C LEU A 112 -16.14 10.38 -17.20
N ALA A 113 -16.04 9.99 -18.48
CA ALA A 113 -17.20 9.75 -19.32
C ALA A 113 -18.02 8.57 -18.81
N ASP A 114 -19.34 8.69 -18.93
CA ASP A 114 -20.26 7.58 -18.75
C ASP A 114 -19.96 6.47 -19.77
N ALA A 115 -20.14 5.23 -19.34
CA ALA A 115 -19.84 4.04 -20.13
C ALA A 115 -20.90 2.97 -19.88
N LYS A 116 -21.21 2.20 -20.93
CA LYS A 116 -22.13 1.06 -20.88
C LYS A 116 -21.37 -0.25 -21.05
N PRO A 117 -21.82 -1.37 -20.46
CA PRO A 117 -21.19 -2.67 -20.73
C PRO A 117 -21.22 -2.97 -22.24
N VAL A 118 -20.08 -3.44 -22.77
CA VAL A 118 -19.95 -3.94 -24.15
C VAL A 118 -19.27 -5.29 -24.09
N SER A 119 -19.68 -6.20 -24.98
CA SER A 119 -19.12 -7.55 -25.08
C SER A 119 -18.90 -7.99 -26.50
N GLU A 120 -18.05 -9.00 -26.63
CA GLU A 120 -17.94 -9.79 -27.84
C GLU A 120 -18.91 -10.96 -27.75
N LYS A 121 -19.91 -10.98 -28.63
CA LYS A 121 -20.86 -12.10 -28.78
C LYS A 121 -21.62 -12.49 -27.50
N ASP A 122 -21.72 -11.59 -26.52
CA ASP A 122 -22.24 -11.89 -25.18
C ASP A 122 -21.53 -13.08 -24.49
N ASP A 123 -20.23 -13.23 -24.76
CA ASP A 123 -19.40 -14.29 -24.19
C ASP A 123 -18.28 -13.72 -23.32
N VAL A 124 -18.03 -14.36 -22.17
CA VAL A 124 -17.03 -13.90 -21.20
C VAL A 124 -15.62 -14.04 -21.76
N GLU A 125 -15.28 -15.19 -22.33
CA GLU A 125 -13.91 -15.47 -22.81
C GLU A 125 -13.57 -14.63 -24.05
N ALA A 126 -14.49 -14.52 -25.01
CA ALA A 126 -14.32 -13.64 -26.16
C ALA A 126 -14.15 -12.17 -25.73
N THR A 127 -14.90 -11.72 -24.71
CA THR A 127 -14.76 -10.37 -24.17
C THR A 127 -13.44 -10.18 -23.43
N LEU A 128 -12.96 -11.17 -22.69
CA LEU A 128 -11.63 -11.13 -22.04
C LEU A 128 -10.51 -11.05 -23.08
N GLN A 129 -10.62 -11.74 -24.21
CA GLN A 129 -9.65 -11.64 -25.31
C GLN A 129 -9.61 -10.23 -25.89
N SER A 130 -10.77 -9.62 -26.16
CA SER A 130 -10.85 -8.22 -26.59
C SER A 130 -10.34 -7.24 -25.54
N PHE A 131 -10.65 -7.47 -24.25
CA PHE A 131 -10.13 -6.66 -23.15
C PHE A 131 -8.60 -6.70 -23.10
N ARG A 132 -7.98 -7.90 -23.11
CA ARG A 132 -6.52 -8.07 -23.09
C ARG A 132 -5.86 -7.42 -24.32
N TYR A 133 -6.48 -7.54 -25.49
CA TYR A 133 -6.00 -6.86 -26.71
C TYR A 133 -6.10 -5.33 -26.61
N ALA A 134 -7.19 -4.79 -26.05
CA ALA A 134 -7.35 -3.36 -25.83
C ALA A 134 -6.32 -2.83 -24.81
N VAL A 135 -6.08 -3.58 -23.74
CA VAL A 135 -5.04 -3.31 -22.72
C VAL A 135 -3.65 -3.24 -23.37
N SER A 136 -3.29 -4.20 -24.22
CA SER A 136 -1.97 -4.22 -24.87
C SER A 136 -1.76 -3.07 -25.87
N ARG A 137 -2.83 -2.34 -26.23
CA ARG A 137 -2.82 -1.22 -27.17
C ARG A 137 -3.04 0.14 -26.52
N GLY A 138 -3.18 0.21 -25.18
CA GLY A 138 -3.42 1.48 -24.51
C GLY A 138 -4.85 2.00 -24.63
N VAL A 139 -5.82 1.18 -25.04
CA VAL A 139 -7.19 1.64 -25.39
C VAL A 139 -8.09 1.62 -24.14
N TYR A 140 -7.80 2.49 -23.19
CA TYR A 140 -8.44 2.49 -21.87
C TYR A 140 -9.95 2.76 -21.91
N ASN A 141 -10.45 3.52 -22.89
CA ASN A 141 -11.89 3.75 -23.04
C ASN A 141 -12.63 2.45 -23.41
N ALA A 142 -12.08 1.62 -24.30
CA ALA A 142 -12.66 0.31 -24.60
C ALA A 142 -12.60 -0.62 -23.38
N CYS A 143 -11.49 -0.57 -22.64
CA CYS A 143 -11.31 -1.35 -21.42
C CYS A 143 -12.38 -1.04 -20.36
N ASP A 144 -12.80 0.22 -20.21
CA ASP A 144 -13.92 0.57 -19.31
C ASP A 144 -15.21 -0.17 -19.68
N HIS A 145 -15.56 -0.23 -20.97
CA HIS A 145 -16.78 -0.88 -21.43
C HIS A 145 -16.75 -2.39 -21.22
N TYR A 146 -15.63 -3.04 -21.56
CA TYR A 146 -15.45 -4.47 -21.33
C TYR A 146 -15.43 -4.80 -19.82
N PHE A 147 -14.76 -3.98 -19.01
CA PHE A 147 -14.75 -4.12 -17.55
C PHE A 147 -16.15 -4.09 -16.95
N LEU A 148 -17.00 -3.16 -17.37
CA LEU A 148 -18.39 -3.07 -16.90
C LEU A 148 -19.19 -4.33 -17.25
N TYR A 149 -18.98 -4.90 -18.44
CA TYR A 149 -19.62 -6.16 -18.82
C TYR A 149 -19.14 -7.34 -17.97
N LEU A 150 -17.83 -7.41 -17.70
CA LEU A 150 -17.23 -8.47 -16.89
C LEU A 150 -17.73 -8.40 -15.44
N LEU A 151 -17.88 -7.20 -14.86
CA LEU A 151 -18.45 -7.00 -13.53
C LEU A 151 -19.89 -7.55 -13.38
N GLU A 152 -20.67 -7.64 -14.47
CA GLU A 152 -22.03 -8.17 -14.43
C GLU A 152 -22.07 -9.71 -14.44
N ARG A 153 -20.96 -10.38 -14.78
CA ARG A 153 -20.92 -11.83 -15.06
C ARG A 153 -19.92 -12.59 -14.20
N LEU A 154 -18.93 -11.90 -13.65
CA LEU A 154 -17.87 -12.47 -12.82
C LEU A 154 -18.01 -11.98 -11.39
N SER A 155 -17.57 -12.81 -10.44
CA SER A 155 -17.38 -12.36 -9.05
C SER A 155 -16.33 -11.25 -8.99
N PRO A 156 -16.33 -10.41 -7.94
CA PRO A 156 -15.28 -9.41 -7.75
C PRO A 156 -13.87 -10.01 -7.78
N MET A 157 -13.67 -11.19 -7.21
CA MET A 157 -12.35 -11.85 -7.21
C MET A 157 -11.97 -12.39 -8.58
N GLN A 158 -12.93 -12.90 -9.36
CA GLN A 158 -12.68 -13.31 -10.75
C GLN A 158 -12.31 -12.11 -11.63
N VAL A 159 -12.91 -10.94 -11.42
CA VAL A 159 -12.48 -9.71 -12.13
C VAL A 159 -11.06 -9.30 -11.70
N LEU A 160 -10.74 -9.37 -10.39
CA LEU A 160 -9.39 -9.08 -9.91
C LEU A 160 -8.35 -10.04 -10.50
N GLU A 161 -8.65 -11.33 -10.60
CA GLU A 161 -7.80 -12.35 -11.25
C GLU A 161 -7.39 -11.89 -12.65
N GLU A 162 -8.34 -11.40 -13.44
CA GLU A 162 -8.10 -10.94 -14.82
C GLU A 162 -7.27 -9.66 -14.88
N LEU A 163 -7.49 -8.72 -13.95
CA LEU A 163 -6.62 -7.54 -13.83
C LEU A 163 -5.19 -7.94 -13.41
N LEU A 164 -5.05 -8.94 -12.54
CA LEU A 164 -3.77 -9.42 -12.04
C LEU A 164 -2.92 -10.11 -13.11
N GLN A 165 -3.55 -10.75 -14.12
CA GLN A 165 -2.82 -11.30 -15.28
C GLN A 165 -2.03 -10.22 -16.02
N VAL A 166 -2.50 -8.97 -16.01
CA VAL A 166 -1.82 -7.81 -16.60
C VAL A 166 -0.93 -7.10 -15.59
N ALA A 167 -1.41 -6.93 -14.35
CA ALA A 167 -0.76 -6.14 -13.33
C ALA A 167 0.54 -6.78 -12.78
N ILE A 168 0.56 -8.11 -12.60
CA ILE A 168 1.72 -8.81 -12.02
C ILE A 168 2.99 -8.63 -12.87
N PRO A 169 2.99 -8.86 -14.19
CA PRO A 169 4.16 -8.55 -15.03
C PRO A 169 4.60 -7.09 -14.92
N LYS A 170 3.64 -6.16 -14.87
CA LYS A 170 3.91 -4.71 -14.84
C LYS A 170 4.46 -4.22 -13.50
N ASN A 171 4.43 -5.03 -12.42
CA ASN A 171 5.10 -4.75 -11.16
C ASN A 171 6.60 -4.42 -11.34
N GLN A 172 7.24 -4.96 -12.37
CA GLN A 172 8.65 -4.67 -12.69
C GLN A 172 8.91 -3.22 -13.11
N LEU A 173 7.88 -2.53 -13.59
CA LEU A 173 7.96 -1.19 -14.16
C LEU A 173 7.57 -0.11 -13.16
N ASP A 174 6.62 -0.45 -12.28
CA ASP A 174 6.16 0.35 -11.14
C ASP A 174 5.42 -0.59 -10.18
N ASP A 175 5.76 -0.55 -8.90
CA ASP A 175 5.07 -1.26 -7.81
C ASP A 175 3.55 -1.03 -7.87
N HIS A 176 3.12 0.17 -8.27
CA HIS A 176 1.73 0.57 -8.30
C HIS A 176 0.87 -0.17 -9.33
N TYR A 177 1.46 -0.75 -10.39
CA TYR A 177 0.68 -1.58 -11.32
C TYR A 177 0.04 -2.76 -10.60
N PHE A 178 0.77 -3.36 -9.66
CA PHE A 178 0.27 -4.44 -8.82
C PHE A 178 -0.52 -3.90 -7.63
N LEU A 179 0.02 -2.90 -6.91
CA LEU A 179 -0.59 -2.43 -5.67
C LEU A 179 -1.94 -1.77 -5.87
N PHE A 180 -2.10 -0.98 -6.94
CA PHE A 180 -3.28 -0.14 -7.11
C PHE A 180 -4.57 -0.97 -7.28
N PRO A 181 -4.65 -1.97 -8.20
CA PRO A 181 -5.81 -2.86 -8.25
C PRO A 181 -6.11 -3.54 -6.91
N VAL A 182 -5.09 -4.06 -6.22
CA VAL A 182 -5.28 -4.80 -4.97
C VAL A 182 -5.80 -3.88 -3.86
N PHE A 183 -5.23 -2.69 -3.68
CA PHE A 183 -5.73 -1.74 -2.70
C PHE A 183 -7.13 -1.22 -3.03
N THR A 184 -7.45 -0.99 -4.31
CA THR A 184 -8.81 -0.63 -4.72
C THR A 184 -9.81 -1.72 -4.37
N TRP A 185 -9.47 -3.00 -4.55
CA TRP A 185 -10.32 -4.11 -4.17
C TRP A 185 -10.56 -4.17 -2.65
N ARG A 186 -9.51 -3.98 -1.85
CA ARG A 186 -9.63 -3.90 -0.38
C ARG A 186 -10.47 -2.71 0.09
N ALA A 187 -10.48 -1.61 -0.67
CA ALA A 187 -11.37 -0.48 -0.43
C ALA A 187 -12.83 -0.84 -0.77
N LEU A 188 -13.07 -1.56 -1.87
CA LEU A 188 -14.41 -2.00 -2.27
C LEU A 188 -15.03 -3.01 -1.29
N GLU A 189 -14.24 -3.85 -0.61
CA GLU A 189 -14.72 -4.69 0.50
C GLU A 189 -15.37 -3.87 1.63
N TYR A 190 -14.98 -2.60 1.79
CA TYR A 190 -15.56 -1.69 2.78
C TYR A 190 -16.77 -0.93 2.23
N PHE A 191 -16.66 -0.41 1.00
CA PHE A 191 -17.69 0.45 0.43
C PHE A 191 -18.89 -0.31 -0.09
N GLY A 192 -18.67 -1.49 -0.66
CA GLY A 192 -19.67 -2.26 -1.38
C GLY A 192 -19.26 -2.46 -2.84
N TRP A 193 -19.53 -3.65 -3.37
CA TRP A 193 -19.17 -4.02 -4.75
C TRP A 193 -19.99 -3.27 -5.80
N GLU A 194 -21.12 -2.68 -5.45
CA GLU A 194 -21.91 -1.81 -6.32
C GLU A 194 -21.14 -0.57 -6.80
N TYR A 195 -20.09 -0.16 -6.07
CA TYR A 195 -19.21 0.94 -6.47
C TYR A 195 -18.06 0.50 -7.37
N ALA A 196 -17.87 -0.81 -7.61
CA ALA A 196 -16.81 -1.32 -8.48
C ALA A 196 -16.93 -0.79 -9.92
N ARG A 197 -18.16 -0.58 -10.41
CA ARG A 197 -18.44 0.04 -11.72
C ARG A 197 -17.91 1.46 -11.87
N PHE A 198 -17.63 2.14 -10.76
CA PHE A 198 -17.08 3.50 -10.75
C PHE A 198 -15.60 3.46 -10.38
N ILE A 199 -15.29 3.04 -9.16
CA ILE A 199 -13.95 3.12 -8.59
C ILE A 199 -13.00 2.13 -9.26
N GLY A 200 -13.48 0.95 -9.66
CA GLY A 200 -12.68 -0.06 -10.35
C GLY A 200 -12.20 0.34 -11.74
N ARG A 201 -12.79 1.38 -12.35
CA ARG A 201 -12.33 1.91 -13.65
C ARG A 201 -10.95 2.57 -13.56
N ALA A 202 -10.60 3.15 -12.41
CA ALA A 202 -9.30 3.80 -12.24
C ALA A 202 -8.11 2.83 -12.34
N PRO A 203 -8.05 1.70 -11.60
CA PRO A 203 -7.00 0.72 -11.79
C PRO A 203 -7.04 0.06 -13.18
N VAL A 204 -8.21 -0.15 -13.79
CA VAL A 204 -8.33 -0.63 -15.18
C VAL A 204 -7.62 0.31 -16.16
N ARG A 205 -7.87 1.62 -16.07
CA ARG A 205 -7.21 2.63 -16.88
C ARG A 205 -5.70 2.67 -16.62
N TYR A 206 -5.29 2.51 -15.36
CA TYR A 206 -3.87 2.48 -14.99
C TYR A 206 -3.14 1.30 -15.63
N ILE A 207 -3.64 0.07 -15.47
CA ILE A 207 -3.00 -1.12 -16.08
C ILE A 207 -3.05 -1.10 -17.60
N THR A 208 -3.94 -0.32 -18.21
CA THR A 208 -4.04 -0.19 -19.67
C THR A 208 -2.91 0.65 -20.25
N ARG A 209 -2.17 1.44 -19.45
CA ARG A 209 -1.05 2.23 -19.96
C ARG A 209 -0.08 1.35 -20.77
N PRO A 210 0.26 1.74 -22.02
CA PRO A 210 1.06 0.92 -22.90
C PRO A 210 2.48 0.83 -22.33
N THR A 211 2.86 -0.39 -21.96
CA THR A 211 4.17 -0.70 -21.39
C THR A 211 4.57 -2.11 -21.78
N ASP A 212 5.87 -2.35 -21.85
CA ASP A 212 6.45 -3.64 -22.24
C ASP A 212 7.21 -4.27 -21.06
N PRO A 213 6.51 -4.95 -20.12
CA PRO A 213 7.17 -5.67 -19.04
C PRO A 213 7.94 -6.88 -19.57
N THR A 214 8.98 -7.29 -18.85
CA THR A 214 9.71 -8.53 -19.18
C THR A 214 8.80 -9.75 -18.99
N SER A 215 9.02 -10.79 -19.80
CA SER A 215 8.34 -12.08 -19.70
C SER A 215 8.45 -12.68 -18.28
N LEU A 216 7.42 -13.44 -17.87
CA LEU A 216 7.39 -14.18 -16.61
C LEU A 216 8.02 -15.58 -16.70
N GLU A 217 8.63 -15.94 -17.83
CA GLU A 217 9.22 -17.27 -18.07
C GLU A 217 10.21 -17.75 -16.99
N GLU A 218 10.98 -16.84 -16.39
CA GLU A 218 11.87 -17.21 -15.27
C GLU A 218 11.10 -17.63 -14.02
N ILE A 219 10.00 -16.92 -13.71
CA ILE A 219 9.14 -17.25 -12.58
C ILE A 219 8.37 -18.54 -12.84
N ASP A 220 7.86 -18.73 -14.06
CA ASP A 220 7.16 -19.96 -14.43
C ASP A 220 8.10 -21.17 -14.38
N ARG A 221 9.36 -21.01 -14.84
CA ARG A 221 10.38 -22.06 -14.69
C ARG A 221 10.68 -22.40 -13.22
N LEU A 222 10.66 -21.43 -12.32
CA LEU A 222 10.81 -21.69 -10.87
C LEU A 222 9.62 -22.46 -10.31
N ILE A 223 8.40 -22.09 -10.72
CA ILE A 223 7.16 -22.79 -10.35
C ILE A 223 7.23 -24.25 -10.81
N ASP A 224 7.65 -24.50 -12.05
CA ASP A 224 7.78 -25.84 -12.62
C ASP A 224 8.91 -26.65 -11.96
N LYS A 225 10.09 -26.03 -11.76
CA LYS A 225 11.25 -26.65 -11.10
C LYS A 225 10.90 -27.23 -9.73
N HIS A 226 10.07 -26.51 -8.97
CA HIS A 226 9.62 -26.93 -7.64
C HIS A 226 8.28 -27.66 -7.66
N GLY A 227 7.72 -27.96 -8.84
CA GLY A 227 6.46 -28.67 -9.02
C GLY A 227 5.29 -28.04 -8.26
N LEU A 228 5.25 -26.70 -8.14
CA LEU A 228 4.32 -25.98 -7.25
C LEU A 228 2.87 -25.99 -7.76
N LEU A 229 2.64 -26.29 -9.03
CA LEU A 229 1.31 -26.48 -9.63
C LEU A 229 0.92 -27.95 -9.78
N GLU A 230 1.87 -28.87 -9.61
CA GLU A 230 1.68 -30.32 -9.77
C GLU A 230 1.38 -31.02 -8.44
N ARG A 231 1.45 -30.28 -7.34
CA ARG A 231 1.20 -30.76 -5.98
C ARG A 231 0.10 -29.96 -5.30
N GLU A 232 -0.50 -30.58 -4.29
CA GLU A 232 -1.40 -29.86 -3.38
C GLU A 232 -0.56 -29.02 -2.41
N LEU A 233 -0.60 -27.69 -2.58
CA LEU A 233 0.03 -26.77 -1.65
C LEU A 233 -0.88 -26.55 -0.45
N ARG A 234 -0.33 -26.69 0.77
CA ARG A 234 -1.01 -26.28 1.99
C ARG A 234 -1.30 -24.78 1.91
N ALA A 235 -2.57 -24.39 1.98
CA ALA A 235 -2.93 -22.97 1.90
C ALA A 235 -2.67 -22.25 3.22
N LYS A 236 -3.19 -22.78 4.33
CA LYS A 236 -3.16 -22.15 5.66
C LYS A 236 -1.95 -22.56 6.48
N THR A 237 -1.36 -21.61 7.19
CA THR A 237 -0.21 -21.91 8.05
C THR A 237 -0.62 -22.52 9.40
N GLY A 238 0.31 -23.18 10.09
CA GLY A 238 0.12 -23.67 11.46
C GLY A 238 1.42 -23.71 12.28
N ASP A 239 1.32 -23.93 13.59
CA ASP A 239 2.45 -23.83 14.53
C ASP A 239 3.65 -24.73 14.17
N ASP A 240 3.38 -25.84 13.49
CA ASP A 240 4.38 -26.79 12.99
C ASP A 240 5.39 -26.17 12.00
N GLU A 241 5.03 -25.09 11.32
CA GLU A 241 5.89 -24.41 10.35
C GLU A 241 6.76 -23.31 10.97
N THR A 242 6.66 -23.05 12.27
CA THR A 242 7.32 -21.92 12.94
C THR A 242 8.83 -21.88 12.68
N ALA A 243 9.50 -23.03 12.74
CA ALA A 243 10.94 -23.11 12.50
C ALA A 243 11.29 -22.82 11.02
N ALA A 244 10.53 -23.38 10.08
CA ALA A 244 10.75 -23.19 8.64
C ALA A 244 10.48 -21.74 8.21
N ILE A 245 9.43 -21.13 8.73
CA ILE A 245 9.07 -19.73 8.44
C ILE A 245 10.09 -18.76 9.05
N THR A 246 10.57 -19.04 10.27
CA THR A 246 11.68 -18.28 10.87
C THR A 246 12.94 -18.36 10.00
N ALA A 247 13.32 -19.57 9.58
CA ALA A 247 14.49 -19.77 8.75
C ALA A 247 14.39 -19.03 7.41
N LEU A 248 13.24 -19.13 6.72
CA LEU A 248 12.96 -18.41 5.48
C LEU A 248 13.03 -16.89 5.67
N ALA A 249 12.39 -16.38 6.73
CA ALA A 249 12.42 -14.94 7.04
C ALA A 249 13.84 -14.44 7.31
N ASP A 250 14.66 -15.22 8.01
CA ASP A 250 16.04 -14.86 8.30
C ASP A 250 16.93 -14.92 7.06
N GLU A 251 16.70 -15.89 6.17
CA GLU A 251 17.39 -16.01 4.90
C GLU A 251 17.09 -14.81 3.99
N ILE A 252 15.80 -14.49 3.81
CA ILE A 252 15.37 -13.30 3.07
C ILE A 252 15.94 -12.04 3.72
N GLY A 253 15.87 -11.90 5.05
CA GLY A 253 16.38 -10.75 5.78
C GLY A 253 17.89 -10.53 5.65
N ARG A 254 18.65 -11.60 5.36
CA ARG A 254 20.12 -11.57 5.22
C ARG A 254 20.59 -11.43 3.76
N CYS A 255 19.71 -11.57 2.77
CA CYS A 255 20.12 -11.49 1.38
C CYS A 255 20.55 -10.06 1.00
N SER A 256 21.47 -9.95 0.03
CA SER A 256 21.90 -8.65 -0.52
C SER A 256 21.44 -8.47 -1.98
N LYS A 257 20.88 -9.52 -2.58
CA LYS A 257 20.31 -9.51 -3.93
C LYS A 257 18.87 -10.00 -3.84
N PHE A 258 17.92 -9.10 -3.99
CA PHE A 258 16.49 -9.41 -3.87
C PHE A 258 16.02 -10.35 -4.98
N THR A 259 16.77 -10.46 -6.08
CA THR A 259 16.58 -11.48 -7.13
C THR A 259 16.78 -12.92 -6.64
N GLU A 260 17.33 -13.15 -5.45
CA GLU A 260 17.47 -14.48 -4.85
C GLU A 260 16.18 -14.91 -4.11
N VAL A 261 15.35 -13.95 -3.69
CA VAL A 261 14.12 -14.19 -2.90
C VAL A 261 13.10 -15.11 -3.60
N PRO A 262 12.87 -15.05 -4.93
CA PRO A 262 11.96 -15.97 -5.60
C PRO A 262 12.36 -17.43 -5.46
N GLU A 263 13.65 -17.75 -5.56
CA GLU A 263 14.14 -19.11 -5.40
C GLU A 263 13.96 -19.59 -3.94
N MET A 264 14.25 -18.72 -2.96
CA MET A 264 14.03 -19.03 -1.52
C MET A 264 12.57 -19.36 -1.24
N LEU A 265 11.64 -18.54 -1.78
CA LEU A 265 10.20 -18.76 -1.62
C LEU A 265 9.72 -20.03 -2.33
N ALA A 266 10.18 -20.26 -3.56
CA ALA A 266 9.79 -21.44 -4.34
C ALA A 266 10.30 -22.74 -3.69
N GLN A 267 11.54 -22.73 -3.19
CA GLN A 267 12.13 -23.84 -2.44
C GLN A 267 11.36 -24.10 -1.15
N ALA A 268 11.06 -23.08 -0.34
CA ALA A 268 10.30 -23.25 0.89
C ALA A 268 8.90 -23.86 0.65
N LEU A 269 8.20 -23.40 -0.39
CA LEU A 269 6.93 -24.00 -0.81
C LEU A 269 7.11 -25.46 -1.29
N GLY A 270 8.19 -25.73 -2.03
CA GLY A 270 8.57 -27.08 -2.47
C GLY A 270 8.88 -28.03 -1.31
N ASP A 271 9.42 -27.51 -0.22
CA ASP A 271 9.74 -28.25 1.01
C ASP A 271 8.55 -28.40 1.98
N GLY A 272 7.37 -27.88 1.59
CA GLY A 272 6.12 -28.08 2.31
C GLY A 272 5.68 -26.92 3.20
N VAL A 273 6.36 -25.77 3.16
CA VAL A 273 5.82 -24.54 3.74
C VAL A 273 4.55 -24.14 2.99
N SER A 274 3.52 -23.76 3.74
CA SER A 274 2.23 -23.31 3.23
C SER A 274 2.32 -21.99 2.48
N LEU A 275 1.32 -21.68 1.65
CA LEU A 275 1.21 -20.40 0.97
C LEU A 275 1.20 -19.23 1.98
N GLU A 276 0.36 -19.30 3.02
CA GLU A 276 0.33 -18.28 4.07
C GLU A 276 1.66 -18.19 4.84
N GLY A 277 2.33 -19.32 5.06
CA GLY A 277 3.64 -19.38 5.72
C GLY A 277 4.76 -18.76 4.90
N ALA A 278 4.82 -19.04 3.60
CA ALA A 278 5.77 -18.41 2.68
C ALA A 278 5.52 -16.90 2.57
N GLY A 279 4.25 -16.48 2.54
CA GLY A 279 3.87 -15.07 2.62
C GLY A 279 4.28 -14.39 3.94
N GLU A 280 4.17 -15.10 5.07
CA GLU A 280 4.67 -14.63 6.36
C GLU A 280 6.19 -14.49 6.36
N GLY A 281 6.92 -15.50 5.87
CA GLY A 281 8.37 -15.46 5.73
C GLY A 281 8.84 -14.27 4.89
N LEU A 282 8.17 -14.02 3.75
CA LEU A 282 8.42 -12.84 2.91
C LEU A 282 8.19 -11.53 3.66
N SER A 283 7.07 -11.41 4.39
CA SER A 283 6.73 -10.18 5.10
C SER A 283 7.72 -9.87 6.23
N VAL A 284 8.05 -10.89 7.03
CA VAL A 284 8.98 -10.78 8.15
C VAL A 284 10.40 -10.50 7.65
N GLY A 285 10.86 -11.26 6.64
CA GLY A 285 12.15 -11.03 5.98
C GLY A 285 12.22 -9.66 5.30
N GLY A 286 11.13 -9.22 4.67
CA GLY A 286 10.97 -7.89 4.11
C GLY A 286 11.12 -6.79 5.17
N SER A 287 10.51 -6.93 6.36
CA SER A 287 10.78 -6.00 7.47
C SER A 287 12.24 -5.99 7.90
N THR A 288 12.93 -7.13 7.93
CA THR A 288 14.38 -7.16 8.18
C THR A 288 15.18 -6.46 7.08
N LEU A 289 14.82 -6.65 5.81
CA LEU A 289 15.44 -5.94 4.69
C LEU A 289 15.20 -4.43 4.76
N PHE A 290 14.00 -4.01 5.17
CA PHE A 290 13.69 -2.60 5.40
C PHE A 290 14.54 -2.01 6.53
N LEU A 291 14.69 -2.71 7.66
CA LEU A 291 15.59 -2.30 8.75
C LEU A 291 17.04 -2.16 8.29
N ARG A 292 17.48 -3.01 7.36
CA ARG A 292 18.80 -2.89 6.73
C ARG A 292 18.91 -1.77 5.70
N SER A 293 17.79 -1.23 5.19
CA SER A 293 17.81 -0.10 4.27
C SER A 293 18.38 1.14 4.94
N GLN A 294 19.42 1.70 4.35
CA GLN A 294 20.03 2.98 4.75
C GLN A 294 19.56 4.13 3.86
N THR A 295 18.51 3.92 3.06
CA THR A 295 17.95 5.00 2.25
C THR A 295 17.15 5.96 3.14
N GLY A 296 17.08 7.22 2.71
CA GLY A 296 16.17 8.21 3.26
C GLY A 296 14.88 8.32 2.44
N ASN A 297 14.64 7.35 1.54
CA ASN A 297 13.56 7.40 0.57
C ASN A 297 12.23 6.92 1.21
N PRO A 298 11.17 7.74 1.25
CA PRO A 298 9.86 7.31 1.75
C PRO A 298 9.29 6.10 1.01
N MET A 299 9.65 5.89 -0.25
CA MET A 299 8.99 4.88 -1.09
C MET A 299 9.46 3.44 -0.81
N ASP A 300 10.57 3.27 -0.08
CA ASP A 300 11.07 1.95 0.34
C ASP A 300 10.04 1.18 1.20
N VAL A 301 9.00 1.86 1.71
CA VAL A 301 7.85 1.24 2.37
C VAL A 301 7.13 0.19 1.50
N HIS A 302 7.36 0.18 0.19
CA HIS A 302 6.86 -0.85 -0.72
C HIS A 302 7.42 -2.24 -0.46
N ILE A 303 8.54 -2.36 0.25
CA ILE A 303 9.02 -3.62 0.81
C ILE A 303 7.91 -4.26 1.68
N ASN A 304 7.31 -3.49 2.59
CA ASN A 304 6.29 -4.00 3.51
C ASN A 304 4.88 -3.95 2.90
N THR A 305 4.49 -2.86 2.23
CA THR A 305 3.15 -2.76 1.63
C THR A 305 2.97 -3.75 0.47
N GLY A 306 4.04 -4.02 -0.29
CA GLY A 306 4.10 -5.05 -1.32
C GLY A 306 4.00 -6.47 -0.79
N ALA A 307 4.60 -6.78 0.37
CA ALA A 307 4.45 -8.07 1.02
C ALA A 307 3.03 -8.25 1.58
N ASN A 308 2.50 -7.24 2.28
CA ASN A 308 1.16 -7.27 2.88
C ASN A 308 0.05 -7.48 1.83
N THR A 309 0.10 -6.77 0.70
CA THR A 309 -0.87 -6.95 -0.39
C THR A 309 -0.82 -8.34 -1.01
N ARG A 310 0.38 -8.93 -1.14
CA ARG A 310 0.55 -10.32 -1.59
C ARG A 310 -0.05 -11.30 -0.58
N ARG A 311 0.18 -11.11 0.72
CA ARG A 311 -0.46 -11.93 1.77
C ARG A 311 -1.98 -11.85 1.73
N TYR A 312 -2.55 -10.69 1.42
CA TYR A 312 -3.99 -10.57 1.17
C TYR A 312 -4.44 -11.46 0.00
N LEU A 313 -3.73 -11.46 -1.13
CA LEU A 313 -4.07 -12.31 -2.29
C LEU A 313 -3.95 -13.81 -2.00
N LEU A 314 -2.94 -14.22 -1.23
CA LEU A 314 -2.74 -15.63 -0.88
C LEU A 314 -3.95 -16.24 -0.17
N ARG A 315 -4.67 -15.42 0.62
CA ARG A 315 -5.88 -15.83 1.36
C ARG A 315 -7.16 -15.84 0.54
N GLN A 316 -7.16 -15.31 -0.69
CA GLN A 316 -8.37 -15.23 -1.50
C GLN A 316 -8.70 -16.59 -2.13
N PRO A 317 -9.87 -17.20 -1.84
CA PRO A 317 -10.17 -18.57 -2.26
C PRO A 317 -10.38 -18.71 -3.78
N GLU A 318 -10.89 -17.67 -4.43
CA GLU A 318 -11.24 -17.68 -5.86
C GLU A 318 -10.05 -17.38 -6.79
N LEU A 319 -8.94 -16.83 -6.25
CA LEU A 319 -7.74 -16.57 -7.06
C LEU A 319 -7.01 -17.87 -7.36
N SER A 320 -6.53 -18.01 -8.59
CA SER A 320 -5.84 -19.23 -9.01
C SER A 320 -4.50 -19.38 -8.27
N VAL A 321 -4.09 -20.62 -8.00
CA VAL A 321 -2.78 -20.91 -7.38
C VAL A 321 -1.65 -20.33 -8.22
N ARG A 322 -1.76 -20.37 -9.56
CA ARG A 322 -0.78 -19.76 -10.47
C ARG A 322 -0.65 -18.25 -10.25
N THR A 323 -1.76 -17.53 -10.14
CA THR A 323 -1.75 -16.08 -9.88
C THR A 323 -1.15 -15.76 -8.51
N LYS A 324 -1.51 -16.54 -7.49
CA LYS A 324 -0.92 -16.42 -6.14
C LYS A 324 0.60 -16.62 -6.15
N LEU A 325 1.08 -17.68 -6.80
CA LEU A 325 2.51 -17.98 -6.92
C LEU A 325 3.24 -16.88 -7.69
N ARG A 326 2.74 -16.49 -8.87
CA ARG A 326 3.35 -15.40 -9.66
C ARG A 326 3.38 -14.10 -8.87
N ALA A 327 2.30 -13.71 -8.20
CA ALA A 327 2.27 -12.51 -7.36
C ALA A 327 3.33 -12.57 -6.25
N LEU A 328 3.42 -13.70 -5.54
CA LEU A 328 4.37 -13.92 -4.45
C LEU A 328 5.82 -13.82 -4.94
N LEU A 329 6.17 -14.57 -6.00
CA LEU A 329 7.53 -14.65 -6.53
C LEU A 329 7.97 -13.36 -7.24
N MET A 330 7.04 -12.52 -7.66
CA MET A 330 7.30 -11.22 -8.29
C MET A 330 7.50 -10.06 -7.30
N TRP A 331 7.51 -10.30 -5.99
CA TRP A 331 7.69 -9.24 -4.99
C TRP A 331 8.93 -8.37 -5.22
N HIS A 332 10.05 -9.01 -5.51
CA HIS A 332 11.36 -8.38 -5.61
C HIS A 332 11.53 -7.43 -6.81
N THR A 333 10.58 -7.39 -7.75
CA THR A 333 10.78 -6.69 -9.02
C THR A 333 10.38 -5.22 -9.00
N GLY A 334 9.60 -4.80 -8.00
CA GLY A 334 9.15 -3.42 -7.83
C GLY A 334 10.32 -2.45 -7.82
N PRO A 335 10.33 -1.38 -8.65
CA PRO A 335 11.41 -0.40 -8.63
C PRO A 335 11.68 0.18 -7.23
N GLU A 336 10.65 0.45 -6.44
CA GLU A 336 10.78 1.02 -5.09
C GLU A 336 11.30 -0.01 -4.09
N VAL A 337 10.96 -1.29 -4.26
CA VAL A 337 11.58 -2.41 -3.53
C VAL A 337 13.06 -2.56 -3.91
N ARG A 338 13.38 -2.57 -5.21
CA ARG A 338 14.76 -2.77 -5.70
C ARG A 338 15.70 -1.63 -5.36
N MET A 339 15.17 -0.42 -5.16
CA MET A 339 15.98 0.75 -4.85
C MET A 339 16.69 0.62 -3.50
N ALA A 340 15.99 0.12 -2.48
CA ALA A 340 16.55 -0.17 -1.16
C ALA A 340 17.79 -1.07 -1.22
N GLN A 341 17.83 -2.04 -2.15
CA GLN A 341 18.95 -2.98 -2.32
C GLN A 341 20.29 -2.28 -2.53
N ARG A 342 20.29 -1.07 -3.12
CA ARG A 342 21.52 -0.33 -3.43
C ARG A 342 22.24 0.20 -2.19
N MET A 343 21.54 0.29 -1.04
CA MET A 343 22.04 0.89 0.19
C MET A 343 21.66 0.05 1.40
N LEU A 344 21.96 -1.25 1.37
CA LEU A 344 21.76 -2.15 2.51
C LEU A 344 22.96 -2.09 3.46
N ALA A 345 22.68 -2.03 4.76
CA ALA A 345 23.65 -2.34 5.79
C ALA A 345 24.13 -3.80 5.63
N PRO A 346 25.44 -4.06 5.78
CA PRO A 346 25.98 -5.42 5.68
C PRO A 346 25.58 -6.29 6.87
N ASP A 347 25.33 -5.67 8.03
CA ASP A 347 25.07 -6.35 9.29
C ASP A 347 23.59 -6.32 9.69
N ILE A 348 23.27 -7.04 10.78
CA ILE A 348 21.94 -7.06 11.41
C ILE A 348 21.56 -5.65 11.88
N GLN A 349 20.30 -5.27 11.66
CA GLN A 349 19.73 -4.00 12.09
C GLN A 349 18.48 -4.21 12.96
N PRO A 350 18.26 -3.38 14.00
CA PRO A 350 19.17 -2.33 14.50
C PRO A 350 20.50 -2.90 15.05
N GLU A 351 21.56 -2.09 15.01
CA GLU A 351 22.91 -2.47 15.49
C GLU A 351 22.86 -2.99 16.95
N PRO A 352 23.21 -4.25 17.25
CA PRO A 352 23.06 -4.81 18.60
C PRO A 352 23.83 -4.05 19.68
N GLU A 353 25.03 -3.57 19.35
CA GLU A 353 25.85 -2.76 20.26
C GLU A 353 25.18 -1.43 20.60
N ARG A 354 24.50 -0.80 19.63
CA ARG A 354 23.74 0.44 19.85
C ARG A 354 22.57 0.19 20.79
N VAL A 355 21.81 -0.89 20.58
CA VAL A 355 20.69 -1.26 21.45
C VAL A 355 21.18 -1.55 22.87
N ALA A 356 22.29 -2.27 23.02
CA ALA A 356 22.88 -2.59 24.31
C ALA A 356 23.45 -1.37 25.04
N ALA A 357 23.87 -0.33 24.31
CA ALA A 357 24.37 0.92 24.88
C ALA A 357 23.26 1.88 25.37
N LEU A 358 21.99 1.62 25.03
CA LEU A 358 20.89 2.44 25.52
C LEU A 358 20.75 2.32 27.04
N PRO A 359 20.52 3.43 27.77
CA PRO A 359 20.14 3.33 29.16
C PRO A 359 18.79 2.63 29.29
N PHE A 360 18.46 2.22 30.51
CA PHE A 360 17.13 1.70 30.80
C PHE A 360 16.09 2.80 30.57
N HIS A 361 15.04 2.46 29.83
CA HIS A 361 13.84 3.28 29.69
C HIS A 361 12.59 2.47 30.07
N THR A 362 11.67 3.12 30.76
CA THR A 362 10.29 2.69 30.92
C THR A 362 9.54 2.78 29.59
N GLN A 363 8.32 2.21 29.54
CA GLN A 363 7.48 2.29 28.35
C GLN A 363 7.19 3.73 27.94
N ASP A 364 6.81 4.58 28.90
CA ASP A 364 6.41 5.97 28.62
C ASP A 364 7.60 6.83 28.21
N GLU A 365 8.78 6.58 28.79
CA GLU A 365 10.04 7.23 28.36
C GLU A 365 10.38 6.88 26.91
N LEU A 366 10.30 5.60 26.51
CA LEU A 366 10.55 5.22 25.11
C LEU A 366 9.53 5.82 24.15
N LEU A 367 8.24 5.83 24.50
CA LEU A 367 7.21 6.45 23.65
C LEU A 367 7.49 7.95 23.47
N GLY A 368 7.78 8.65 24.57
CA GLY A 368 8.12 10.07 24.55
C GLY A 368 9.38 10.38 23.75
N GLU A 369 10.44 9.58 23.91
CA GLU A 369 11.70 9.76 23.18
C GLU A 369 11.54 9.46 21.69
N ILE A 370 10.84 8.38 21.32
CA ILE A 370 10.55 8.05 19.92
C ILE A 370 9.74 9.19 19.27
N GLU A 371 8.66 9.66 19.93
CA GLU A 371 7.84 10.75 19.41
C GLU A 371 8.66 12.03 19.24
N GLN A 372 9.42 12.41 20.26
CA GLN A 372 10.23 13.62 20.27
C GLN A 372 11.35 13.56 19.23
N LEU A 373 12.01 12.41 19.08
CA LEU A 373 13.07 12.22 18.09
C LEU A 373 12.50 12.38 16.69
N ILE A 374 11.42 11.67 16.35
CA ILE A 374 10.77 11.76 15.05
C ILE A 374 10.29 13.20 14.79
N GLY A 375 9.67 13.85 15.78
CA GLY A 375 9.15 15.22 15.65
C GLY A 375 10.23 16.29 15.44
N ARG A 376 11.49 16.03 15.80
CA ARG A 376 12.62 16.95 15.59
C ARG A 376 13.33 16.74 14.25
N LEU A 377 13.05 15.64 13.54
CA LEU A 377 13.67 15.41 12.24
C LEU A 377 13.17 16.47 11.26
N PRO A 378 14.06 17.02 10.42
CA PRO A 378 13.74 18.19 9.60
C PRO A 378 12.56 17.91 8.66
N VAL A 379 11.57 18.80 8.74
CA VAL A 379 10.40 18.92 7.86
C VAL A 379 10.80 19.85 6.72
N GLY A 380 10.80 19.39 5.46
CA GLY A 380 10.97 20.24 4.27
C GLY A 380 12.32 20.95 4.05
N GLU A 381 13.05 21.40 5.07
CA GLU A 381 14.22 22.30 4.92
C GLU A 381 15.50 21.61 4.43
N ARG A 382 15.49 20.29 4.30
CA ARG A 382 16.59 19.49 3.74
C ARG A 382 16.13 18.47 2.74
N LEU A 383 15.02 18.67 2.03
CA LEU A 383 14.78 17.87 0.82
C LEU A 383 15.91 18.25 -0.14
N PRO A 384 16.95 17.40 -0.32
CA PRO A 384 18.00 17.72 -1.27
C PRO A 384 17.33 17.96 -2.62
N ALA A 385 17.80 18.94 -3.40
CA ALA A 385 17.42 19.06 -4.81
C ALA A 385 17.73 17.78 -5.63
N ALA A 386 18.46 16.84 -5.02
CA ALA A 386 18.74 15.53 -5.57
C ALA A 386 17.52 14.59 -5.51
N ASN A 387 17.46 13.70 -6.49
CA ASN A 387 16.46 12.66 -6.63
C ASN A 387 16.28 11.84 -5.33
N LEU A 388 15.04 11.50 -4.95
CA LEU A 388 14.69 10.64 -3.81
C LEU A 388 15.56 9.37 -3.73
N ALA A 389 15.90 8.80 -4.88
CA ALA A 389 16.75 7.62 -5.01
C ALA A 389 18.15 7.75 -4.40
N SER A 390 18.66 8.97 -4.21
CA SER A 390 19.97 9.22 -3.63
C SER A 390 19.91 9.61 -2.15
N TRP A 391 18.72 9.66 -1.55
CA TRP A 391 18.56 10.07 -0.16
C TRP A 391 19.06 8.98 0.77
N ARG A 392 19.74 9.37 1.85
CA ARG A 392 20.26 8.46 2.88
C ARG A 392 19.60 8.75 4.22
N SER A 393 19.35 7.70 4.99
CA SER A 393 18.87 7.83 6.36
C SER A 393 19.96 8.48 7.22
N THR A 394 19.57 9.31 8.18
CA THR A 394 20.50 9.91 9.14
C THR A 394 20.77 8.96 10.32
N ASP A 395 21.71 9.31 11.20
CA ASP A 395 22.00 8.48 12.38
C ASP A 395 20.81 8.46 13.36
N GLU A 396 20.02 9.54 13.40
CA GLU A 396 18.80 9.63 14.21
C GLU A 396 17.74 8.60 13.80
N VAL A 397 17.66 8.23 12.52
CA VAL A 397 16.78 7.14 12.05
C VAL A 397 17.23 5.81 12.67
N LYS A 398 18.54 5.56 12.74
CA LYS A 398 19.08 4.36 13.40
C LYS A 398 18.80 4.38 14.90
N GLN A 399 18.92 5.55 15.52
CA GLN A 399 18.59 5.74 16.93
C GLN A 399 17.11 5.43 17.21
N ALA A 400 16.19 5.93 16.38
CA ALA A 400 14.75 5.63 16.52
C ALA A 400 14.48 4.11 16.41
N ALA A 401 15.13 3.43 15.48
CA ALA A 401 15.03 1.98 15.34
C ALA A 401 15.60 1.24 16.57
N ALA A 402 16.71 1.71 17.15
CA ALA A 402 17.29 1.13 18.35
C ALA A 402 16.38 1.29 19.59
N LEU A 403 15.76 2.46 19.77
CA LEU A 403 14.76 2.70 20.83
C LEU A 403 13.56 1.76 20.67
N ALA A 404 13.09 1.56 19.43
CA ALA A 404 12.03 0.62 19.13
C ALA A 404 12.42 -0.84 19.37
N GLN A 405 13.69 -1.21 19.14
CA GLN A 405 14.19 -2.54 19.49
C GLN A 405 14.15 -2.75 21.00
N GLN A 406 14.61 -1.77 21.79
CA GLN A 406 14.51 -1.84 23.25
C GLN A 406 13.04 -1.97 23.69
N TYR A 407 12.12 -1.24 23.04
CA TYR A 407 10.69 -1.37 23.31
C TYR A 407 10.18 -2.80 23.12
N ALA A 408 10.57 -3.44 22.02
CA ALA A 408 10.21 -4.81 21.71
C ALA A 408 10.85 -5.84 22.67
N ASP A 409 12.16 -5.70 22.95
CA ASP A 409 12.90 -6.59 23.85
C ASP A 409 12.34 -6.59 25.28
N ARG A 410 11.78 -5.44 25.70
CA ARG A 410 11.15 -5.26 27.02
C ARG A 410 9.70 -5.75 27.06
N ALA A 411 9.17 -6.25 25.94
CA ALA A 411 7.80 -6.73 25.78
C ALA A 411 6.74 -5.71 26.26
N TYR A 412 7.00 -4.42 26.03
CA TYR A 412 6.04 -3.35 26.31
C TYR A 412 4.81 -3.43 25.40
N ALA A 413 3.73 -2.74 25.78
CA ALA A 413 2.42 -2.85 25.15
C ALA A 413 2.42 -2.31 23.70
N PRO A 414 2.36 -3.16 22.67
CA PRO A 414 2.56 -2.74 21.29
C PRO A 414 1.47 -1.76 20.80
N GLU A 415 0.27 -1.82 21.37
CA GLU A 415 -0.88 -0.97 21.03
C GLU A 415 -0.60 0.52 21.32
N ALA A 416 0.18 0.83 22.35
CA ALA A 416 0.57 2.21 22.67
C ALA A 416 1.51 2.77 21.60
N LEU A 417 2.52 1.99 21.19
CA LEU A 417 3.42 2.36 20.10
C LEU A 417 2.70 2.45 18.75
N ILE A 418 1.82 1.50 18.43
CA ILE A 418 0.98 1.51 17.23
C ILE A 418 0.12 2.78 17.20
N THR A 419 -0.50 3.16 18.31
CA THR A 419 -1.33 4.37 18.40
C THR A 419 -0.50 5.62 18.17
N LEU A 420 0.68 5.72 18.79
CA LEU A 420 1.62 6.81 18.55
C LEU A 420 2.01 6.93 17.07
N LEU A 421 2.40 5.81 16.45
CA LEU A 421 2.78 5.78 15.04
C LEU A 421 1.61 6.11 14.10
N GLY A 422 0.39 5.74 14.46
CA GLY A 422 -0.82 6.13 13.72
C GLY A 422 -1.03 7.64 13.72
N LYS A 423 -0.82 8.31 14.86
CA LYS A 423 -0.86 9.78 14.95
C LYS A 423 0.24 10.42 14.10
N ILE A 424 1.47 9.90 14.17
CA ILE A 424 2.60 10.39 13.38
C ILE A 424 2.35 10.22 11.88
N ALA A 425 1.82 9.08 11.44
CA ALA A 425 1.49 8.84 10.03
C ALA A 425 0.45 9.85 9.50
N CYS A 426 -0.48 10.32 10.34
CA CYS A 426 -1.46 11.35 9.98
C CYS A 426 -0.88 12.76 9.85
N ARG A 427 0.38 12.98 10.26
CA ARG A 427 1.08 14.25 10.05
C ARG A 427 1.59 14.39 8.61
N ASP A 428 1.74 13.28 7.88
CA ASP A 428 2.36 13.28 6.56
C ASP A 428 1.38 13.57 5.42
N ASN A 429 1.63 14.66 4.68
CA ASN A 429 1.03 14.88 3.36
C ASN A 429 2.03 14.87 2.20
N PHE A 430 3.34 14.77 2.49
CA PHE A 430 4.39 14.71 1.47
C PHE A 430 4.31 13.42 0.65
N THR A 431 4.15 12.28 1.32
CA THR A 431 4.28 10.98 0.67
C THR A 431 2.98 10.53 0.00
N GLU A 432 1.95 11.37 -0.11
CA GLU A 432 0.69 11.00 -0.80
C GLU A 432 0.13 9.63 -0.34
N MET A 433 -0.12 9.50 0.96
CA MET A 433 -0.67 8.32 1.64
C MET A 433 0.31 7.15 1.89
N HIS A 434 1.58 7.19 1.49
CA HIS A 434 2.51 6.08 1.77
C HIS A 434 2.69 5.83 3.26
N ALA A 435 2.78 6.88 4.08
CA ALA A 435 2.86 6.75 5.54
C ALA A 435 1.68 5.96 6.13
N LEU A 436 0.46 6.29 5.71
CA LEU A 436 -0.77 5.62 6.15
C LEU A 436 -0.79 4.17 5.65
N LYS A 437 -0.46 3.92 4.37
CA LYS A 437 -0.38 2.57 3.78
C LYS A 437 0.63 1.69 4.53
N HIS A 438 1.81 2.22 4.84
CA HIS A 438 2.87 1.49 5.55
C HIS A 438 2.49 1.19 7.00
N HIS A 439 1.96 2.18 7.71
CA HIS A 439 1.49 1.99 9.08
C HIS A 439 0.38 0.94 9.14
N GLN A 440 -0.57 0.95 8.20
CA GLN A 440 -1.60 -0.09 8.12
C GLN A 440 -1.01 -1.47 7.79
N ALA A 441 -0.09 -1.54 6.82
CA ALA A 441 0.54 -2.80 6.44
C ALA A 441 1.27 -3.42 7.65
N THR A 442 2.16 -2.67 8.30
CA THR A 442 2.89 -3.16 9.47
C THR A 442 1.99 -3.52 10.66
N TYR A 443 0.87 -2.80 10.86
CA TYR A 443 -0.16 -3.17 11.83
C TYR A 443 -0.78 -4.55 11.52
N GLU A 444 -1.23 -4.77 10.29
CA GLU A 444 -1.85 -6.04 9.89
C GLU A 444 -0.86 -7.19 9.96
N GLU A 445 0.37 -6.95 9.51
CA GLU A 445 1.44 -7.93 9.57
C GLU A 445 1.81 -8.25 11.02
N PHE A 446 1.85 -7.28 11.93
CA PHE A 446 2.06 -7.52 13.36
C PHE A 446 1.03 -8.50 13.95
N HIS A 447 -0.25 -8.33 13.61
CA HIS A 447 -1.33 -9.18 14.12
C HIS A 447 -1.50 -10.51 13.36
N ALA A 448 -0.95 -10.63 12.15
CA ALA A 448 -1.03 -11.83 11.32
C ALA A 448 0.29 -12.62 11.24
N THR A 449 1.26 -12.31 12.11
CA THR A 449 2.57 -12.95 12.18
C THR A 449 2.77 -13.56 13.57
N ARG A 450 3.53 -14.66 13.63
CA ARG A 450 3.85 -15.34 14.89
C ARG A 450 4.48 -14.40 15.94
N PRO A 451 4.18 -14.61 17.25
CA PRO A 451 4.69 -13.74 18.32
C PRO A 451 6.20 -13.57 18.38
N SER A 452 6.98 -14.57 17.99
CA SER A 452 8.45 -14.51 17.98
C SER A 452 9.03 -13.61 16.88
N LEU A 453 8.26 -13.32 15.83
CA LEU A 453 8.72 -12.61 14.63
C LEU A 453 8.13 -11.19 14.51
N ARG A 454 6.99 -10.93 15.15
CA ARG A 454 6.22 -9.68 15.01
C ARG A 454 6.98 -8.41 15.37
N TRP A 455 8.03 -8.50 16.20
CA TRP A 455 8.85 -7.34 16.58
C TRP A 455 9.44 -6.61 15.36
N ARG A 456 9.80 -7.35 14.30
CA ARG A 456 10.39 -6.78 13.08
C ARG A 456 9.47 -5.76 12.42
N HIS A 457 8.16 -6.02 12.44
CA HIS A 457 7.17 -5.10 11.89
C HIS A 457 7.06 -3.83 12.74
N LEU A 458 7.09 -3.93 14.07
CA LEU A 458 7.06 -2.77 14.97
C LEU A 458 8.28 -1.87 14.79
N VAL A 459 9.48 -2.46 14.80
CA VAL A 459 10.72 -1.70 14.66
C VAL A 459 10.80 -1.07 13.26
N ALA A 460 10.40 -1.80 12.21
CA ALA A 460 10.32 -1.25 10.86
C ALA A 460 9.32 -0.10 10.74
N ALA A 461 8.20 -0.15 11.47
CA ALA A 461 7.21 0.93 11.52
C ALA A 461 7.79 2.22 12.15
N VAL A 462 8.58 2.09 13.22
CA VAL A 462 9.28 3.24 13.82
C VAL A 462 10.34 3.79 12.86
N GLN A 463 11.13 2.92 12.21
CA GLN A 463 12.11 3.36 11.22
C GLN A 463 11.46 4.10 10.05
N ALA A 464 10.35 3.62 9.50
CA ALA A 464 9.63 4.29 8.42
C ALA A 464 9.11 5.67 8.85
N ALA A 465 8.60 5.76 10.08
CA ALA A 465 8.15 7.00 10.68
C ALA A 465 9.30 8.01 10.82
N ALA A 466 10.46 7.57 11.31
CA ALA A 466 11.65 8.38 11.40
C ALA A 466 12.24 8.75 10.03
N ILE A 467 12.11 7.88 9.02
CA ILE A 467 12.54 8.23 7.66
C ILE A 467 11.66 9.37 7.18
N SER A 468 10.34 9.22 7.05
CA SER A 468 9.57 10.15 6.21
C SER A 468 8.26 10.66 6.75
N HIS A 469 7.75 10.14 7.86
CA HIS A 469 6.41 10.54 8.30
C HIS A 469 6.48 11.90 9.00
N GLY A 470 5.62 12.82 8.58
CA GLY A 470 5.61 14.20 9.08
C GLY A 470 6.66 15.10 8.43
N ARG A 471 7.13 14.81 7.21
CA ARG A 471 8.14 15.66 6.53
C ARG A 471 7.60 16.90 5.82
N ILE A 472 6.35 16.88 5.38
CA ILE A 472 5.57 18.08 5.04
C ILE A 472 4.24 17.87 5.74
N GLN A 473 3.82 18.87 6.50
CA GLN A 473 2.74 18.77 7.46
C GLN A 473 1.65 19.83 7.24
N ASP A 474 1.67 20.60 6.14
CA ASP A 474 0.74 21.73 5.92
C ASP A 474 -0.74 21.35 6.16
N ILE A 475 -1.14 20.13 5.75
CA ILE A 475 -2.51 19.64 5.95
C ILE A 475 -2.77 19.35 7.44
N TYR A 476 -1.79 18.78 8.13
CA TYR A 476 -1.86 18.51 9.56
C TYR A 476 -1.82 19.80 10.39
N GLU A 477 -0.98 20.77 10.04
CA GLU A 477 -0.89 22.07 10.69
C GLU A 477 -2.22 22.81 10.60
N HIS A 478 -2.81 22.90 9.40
CA HIS A 478 -4.13 23.48 9.22
C HIS A 478 -5.22 22.69 9.97
N ALA A 479 -5.17 21.35 9.96
CA ALA A 479 -6.13 20.55 10.72
C ALA A 479 -5.99 20.79 12.24
N ALA A 480 -4.76 20.91 12.75
CA ALA A 480 -4.50 21.18 14.16
C ALA A 480 -5.04 22.55 14.59
N GLU A 481 -4.91 23.57 13.74
CA GLU A 481 -5.52 24.89 13.98
C GLU A 481 -7.04 24.82 14.07
N VAL A 482 -7.69 24.12 13.13
CA VAL A 482 -9.15 23.97 13.06
C VAL A 482 -9.70 23.15 14.23
N MET A 483 -8.97 22.11 14.63
CA MET A 483 -9.38 21.17 15.68
C MET A 483 -8.97 21.64 17.08
N HIS A 484 -8.19 22.72 17.20
CA HIS A 484 -7.68 23.27 18.46
C HIS A 484 -6.81 22.29 19.26
N PHE A 485 -5.90 21.61 18.58
CA PHE A 485 -4.93 20.69 19.18
C PHE A 485 -3.70 21.36 19.80
#